data_AF-A0A919JYY1-F1
#
_entry.id   AF-A0A919JYY1-F1
#
_cell.length_a   1.000
_cell.length_b   1.000
_cell.length_c   1.000
_cell.angle_alpha   90.00
_cell.angle_beta   90.00
_cell.angle_gamma   90.00
#
_symmetry.space_group_name_H-M   'P 1'
#
loop_
_entity.id
_entity.type
_entity.pdbx_description
1 polymer ?
#
loop_
_entity_poly.entity_id
_entity_poly.type
_entity_poly.pdbx_seq_one_letter_code
_entity_poly.pdbx_strand_id
1 'polypeptide(L)'
;MPLKPPNNRHNLNSIRPSNPAKEKNTVVLPGADVAAGLADISAGRATWVAESSRYEANGRKYDRNRLPGVRSGLRDLSRSEYKVLKQLIGADGDVAAARDALRRDPSVSEAHWRSALEVFQHHKSYRGGA
;
A
#
# COMPACT_ATOMS: atom_id res chain seq x y z
N MET A 1 11.30 8.46 21.25
CA MET A 1 9.83 8.30 21.25
C MET A 1 9.49 7.08 20.40
N PRO A 2 8.62 6.17 20.87
CA PRO A 2 8.19 5.02 20.07
C PRO A 2 7.38 5.50 18.86
N LEU A 3 7.69 4.97 17.68
CA LEU A 3 6.92 5.21 16.46
C LEU A 3 5.55 4.53 16.60
N LYS A 4 4.47 5.25 16.26
CA LYS A 4 3.11 4.66 16.28
C LYS A 4 2.94 3.68 15.11
N PRO A 5 2.33 2.51 15.33
CA PRO A 5 2.05 1.57 14.25
C PRO A 5 1.06 2.17 13.24
N PRO A 6 1.10 1.73 11.96
CA PRO A 6 0.08 2.07 10.99
C PRO A 6 -1.32 1.78 11.52
N ASN A 7 -2.26 2.67 11.20
CA ASN A 7 -3.68 2.32 11.34
C ASN A 7 -4.00 1.14 10.41
N ASN A 8 -4.77 0.16 10.91
CA ASN A 8 -5.21 -1.01 10.15
C ASN A 8 -5.81 -0.69 8.77
N ARG A 9 -6.34 0.52 8.56
CA ARG A 9 -6.89 0.99 7.26
C ARG A 9 -5.87 1.07 6.12
N HIS A 10 -4.58 1.00 6.44
CA HIS A 10 -3.49 0.94 5.44
C HIS A 10 -3.15 -0.48 5.00
N ASN A 11 -3.59 -1.50 5.75
CA ASN A 11 -3.36 -2.89 5.38
C ASN A 11 -4.21 -3.26 4.16
N LEU A 12 -3.60 -3.88 3.16
CA LEU A 12 -4.25 -4.24 1.90
C LEU A 12 -5.56 -4.99 2.14
N ASN A 13 -5.56 -5.98 3.04
CA ASN A 13 -6.73 -6.80 3.38
C ASN A 13 -7.82 -6.06 4.19
N SER A 14 -7.57 -4.81 4.58
CA SER A 14 -8.45 -3.94 5.36
C SER A 14 -8.92 -2.71 4.57
N ILE A 15 -8.46 -2.55 3.32
CA ILE A 15 -8.94 -1.49 2.43
C ILE A 15 -10.39 -1.78 2.07
N ARG A 16 -11.23 -0.74 2.13
CA ARG A 16 -12.65 -0.80 1.77
C ARG A 16 -12.93 0.14 0.60
N PRO A 17 -13.94 -0.13 -0.26
CA PRO A 17 -14.33 0.78 -1.34
C PRO A 17 -14.63 2.22 -0.87
N SER A 18 -15.15 2.35 0.35
CA SER A 18 -15.48 3.63 1.00
C SER A 18 -14.27 4.44 1.48
N ASN A 19 -13.04 3.89 1.43
CA ASN A 19 -11.86 4.62 1.88
C ASN A 19 -11.55 5.78 0.91
N PRO A 20 -11.25 7.00 1.42
CA PRO A 20 -10.97 8.14 0.58
C PRO A 20 -9.62 7.98 -0.15
N ALA A 21 -9.59 8.30 -1.44
CA ALA A 21 -8.37 8.27 -2.25
C ALA A 21 -7.59 9.60 -2.12
N LYS A 22 -6.41 9.54 -1.51
CA LYS A 22 -5.51 10.70 -1.34
C LYS A 22 -4.55 10.82 -2.53
N GLU A 23 -3.80 11.91 -2.62
CA GLU A 23 -2.80 12.10 -3.68
C GLU A 23 -1.70 11.03 -3.63
N LYS A 24 -1.28 10.65 -2.42
CA LYS A 24 -0.36 9.55 -2.15
C LYS A 24 -0.99 8.62 -1.12
N ASN A 25 -1.10 7.34 -1.45
CA ASN A 25 -1.69 6.30 -0.61
C ASN A 25 -0.66 5.19 -0.39
N THR A 26 -0.25 4.98 0.85
CA THR A 26 0.64 3.87 1.21
C THR A 26 -0.20 2.66 1.62
N VAL A 27 0.02 1.54 0.94
CA VAL A 27 -0.62 0.24 1.16
C VAL A 27 0.39 -0.71 1.78
N VAL A 28 0.02 -1.36 2.88
CA VAL A 28 0.81 -2.42 3.52
C VAL A 28 0.38 -3.76 2.94
N LEU A 29 1.29 -4.46 2.25
CA LEU A 29 1.07 -5.79 1.69
C LEU A 29 1.03 -6.84 2.82
N PRO A 30 0.27 -7.94 2.67
CA PRO A 30 0.28 -9.04 3.63
C PRO A 30 1.68 -9.66 3.76
N GLY A 31 2.02 -10.11 4.98
CA GLY A 31 3.35 -10.62 5.31
C GLY A 31 4.40 -9.54 5.58
N ALA A 32 4.06 -8.25 5.42
CA ALA A 32 4.93 -7.17 5.85
C ALA A 32 4.96 -7.09 7.38
N ASP A 33 6.03 -7.57 8.02
CA ASP A 33 6.22 -7.44 9.47
C ASP A 33 6.64 -6.00 9.86
N VAL A 34 5.71 -5.07 9.73
CA VAL A 34 5.92 -3.66 10.12
C VAL A 34 6.11 -3.54 11.63
N ALA A 35 5.53 -4.44 12.42
CA ALA A 35 5.65 -4.47 13.86
C ALA A 35 7.10 -4.76 14.30
N ALA A 36 7.75 -5.78 13.72
CA ALA A 36 9.15 -6.07 14.02
C ALA A 36 10.08 -4.93 13.64
N GLY A 37 9.88 -4.30 12.48
CA GLY A 37 10.72 -3.15 12.10
C GLY A 37 10.55 -1.93 13.01
N LEU A 38 9.33 -1.67 13.50
CA LEU A 38 9.10 -0.64 14.52
C LEU A 38 9.73 -1.02 15.87
N ALA A 39 9.71 -2.30 16.24
CA ALA A 39 10.38 -2.81 17.43
C ALA A 39 11.90 -2.67 17.33
N ASP A 40 12.49 -2.92 16.16
CA ASP A 40 13.91 -2.73 15.90
C ASP A 40 14.33 -1.26 15.97
N ILE A 41 13.52 -0.34 15.44
CA ILE A 41 13.74 1.10 15.60
C ILE A 41 13.64 1.49 17.07
N SER A 42 12.60 1.02 17.76
CA SER A 42 12.39 1.26 19.19
C SER A 42 13.56 0.75 20.04
N ALA A 43 14.16 -0.36 19.64
CA ALA A 43 15.29 -0.97 20.34
C ALA A 43 16.66 -0.42 19.90
N GLY A 44 16.70 0.60 19.03
CA GLY A 44 17.95 1.19 18.54
C GLY A 44 18.74 0.30 17.57
N ARG A 45 18.13 -0.77 17.05
CA ARG A 45 18.73 -1.69 16.07
C ARG A 45 18.56 -1.23 14.62
N ALA A 46 17.92 -0.09 14.40
CA ALA A 46 17.72 0.49 13.08
C ALA A 46 18.83 1.47 12.71
N THR A 47 19.18 1.51 11.43
CA THR A 47 20.20 2.41 10.89
C THR A 47 19.58 3.76 10.54
N TRP A 48 20.11 4.86 11.06
CA TRP A 48 19.70 6.18 10.60
C TRP A 48 20.38 6.52 9.27
N VAL A 49 19.58 6.84 8.25
CA VAL A 49 20.03 7.26 6.93
C VAL A 49 19.84 8.77 6.81
N ALA A 50 20.91 9.52 7.10
CA ALA A 50 20.89 10.98 7.20
C ALA A 50 20.44 11.67 5.89
N GLU A 51 20.89 11.17 4.73
CA GLU A 51 20.56 11.72 3.40
C GLU A 51 19.06 11.77 3.11
N SER A 52 18.30 10.81 3.65
CA SER A 52 16.86 10.73 3.45
C SER A 52 16.06 11.07 4.70
N SER A 53 16.74 11.37 5.81
CA SER A 53 16.15 11.57 7.14
C SER A 53 15.19 10.43 7.55
N ARG A 54 15.62 9.19 7.34
CA ARG A 54 14.82 7.98 7.58
C ARG A 54 15.59 6.95 8.40
N TYR A 55 14.87 6.15 9.17
CA TYR A 55 15.41 4.94 9.80
C TYR A 55 15.30 3.76 8.86
N GLU A 56 16.28 2.86 8.85
CA GLU A 56 16.27 1.63 8.09
C GLU A 56 16.26 0.42 9.03
N ALA A 57 15.25 -0.44 8.92
CA ALA A 57 15.14 -1.67 9.70
C ALA A 57 14.50 -2.78 8.85
N ASN A 58 15.03 -4.00 8.93
CA ASN A 58 14.55 -5.16 8.14
C ASN A 58 14.45 -4.86 6.62
N GLY A 59 15.43 -4.08 6.10
CA GLY A 59 15.49 -3.66 4.70
C GLY A 59 14.42 -2.63 4.28
N ARG A 60 13.78 -1.95 5.24
CA ARG A 60 12.70 -0.96 5.02
C ARG A 60 13.07 0.40 5.58
N LYS A 61 12.68 1.49 4.90
CA LYS A 61 12.96 2.87 5.32
C LYS A 61 11.74 3.55 5.95
N TYR A 62 11.80 3.85 7.23
CA TYR A 62 10.77 4.48 8.06
C TYR A 62 11.03 5.98 8.21
N ASP A 63 10.02 6.80 7.99
CA ASP A 63 10.06 8.22 8.29
C ASP A 63 9.60 8.44 9.75
N ARG A 64 10.15 9.44 10.44
CA ARG A 64 9.79 9.79 11.82
C ARG A 64 8.29 10.06 12.00
N ASN A 65 7.61 10.51 10.95
CA ASN A 65 6.17 10.88 10.98
C ASN A 65 5.29 10.18 9.91
N ARG A 66 5.85 9.32 9.06
CA ARG A 66 5.13 8.68 7.94
C ARG A 66 5.52 7.22 7.77
N LEU A 67 4.55 6.44 7.27
CA LEU A 67 4.76 5.04 6.91
C LEU A 67 5.85 4.89 5.83
N PRO A 68 6.48 3.70 5.72
CA PRO A 68 7.76 3.57 5.06
C PRO A 68 7.75 3.90 3.56
N GLY A 69 8.90 4.35 3.08
CA GLY A 69 9.22 4.44 1.66
C GLY A 69 9.76 3.12 1.11
N VAL A 70 9.22 2.72 -0.05
CA VAL A 70 9.58 1.64 -0.98
C VAL A 70 10.82 0.80 -0.61
N ARG A 71 10.60 -0.37 0.01
CA ARG A 71 10.83 -1.74 -0.53
C ARG A 71 10.61 -2.81 0.56
N SER A 72 10.10 -3.97 0.12
CA SER A 72 9.58 -5.11 0.89
C SER A 72 8.34 -4.81 1.75
N GLY A 73 7.15 -5.11 1.21
CA GLY A 73 5.91 -5.17 1.99
C GLY A 73 5.06 -3.90 2.04
N LEU A 74 5.49 -2.78 1.44
CA LEU A 74 4.70 -1.55 1.30
C LEU A 74 4.75 -1.03 -0.13
N ARG A 75 3.63 -0.47 -0.59
CA ARG A 75 3.47 0.08 -1.95
C ARG A 75 2.79 1.43 -1.89
N ASP A 76 3.42 2.43 -2.52
CA ASP A 76 2.82 3.74 -2.71
C ASP A 76 2.01 3.74 -4.01
N LEU A 77 0.77 4.21 -3.92
CA LEU A 77 -0.16 4.38 -5.03
C LEU A 77 -0.60 5.84 -5.13
N SER A 78 -0.60 6.38 -6.34
CA SER A 78 -1.27 7.63 -6.67
C SER A 78 -2.77 7.55 -6.38
N ARG A 79 -3.45 8.71 -6.41
CA ARG A 79 -4.92 8.77 -6.27
C ARG A 79 -5.61 7.84 -7.28
N SER A 80 -5.18 7.85 -8.53
CA SER A 80 -5.81 7.08 -9.60
C SER A 80 -5.56 5.59 -9.47
N GLU A 81 -4.33 5.17 -9.16
CA GLU A 81 -4.02 3.75 -8.90
C GLU A 81 -4.79 3.23 -7.68
N TYR A 82 -4.92 4.03 -6.62
CA TYR A 82 -5.70 3.65 -5.44
C TYR A 82 -7.20 3.54 -5.74
N LYS A 83 -7.75 4.39 -6.63
CA LYS A 83 -9.13 4.22 -7.12
C LYS A 83 -9.32 2.88 -7.82
N VAL A 84 -8.39 2.50 -8.71
CA VAL A 84 -8.42 1.18 -9.38
C VAL A 84 -8.39 0.05 -8.37
N LEU A 85 -7.45 0.09 -7.41
CA LEU A 85 -7.34 -0.93 -6.37
C LEU A 85 -8.66 -1.10 -5.60
N LYS A 86 -9.33 0.00 -5.25
CA LYS A 86 -10.62 -0.07 -4.54
C LYS A 86 -11.72 -0.72 -5.37
N GLN A 87 -11.75 -0.48 -6.68
CA GLN A 87 -12.74 -1.10 -7.56
C GLN A 87 -12.46 -2.58 -7.76
N LEU A 88 -11.19 -2.98 -7.89
CA LEU A 88 -10.81 -4.39 -7.89
C LEU A 88 -11.22 -5.10 -6.59
N ILE A 89 -11.01 -4.48 -5.44
CA ILE A 89 -11.46 -5.02 -4.14
C ILE A 89 -12.99 -5.08 -4.07
N GLY A 90 -13.68 -4.03 -4.52
CA GLY A 90 -15.15 -3.97 -4.49
C GLY A 90 -15.83 -4.94 -5.46
N ALA A 91 -15.15 -5.31 -6.54
CA ALA A 91 -15.61 -6.27 -7.54
C ALA A 91 -15.06 -7.69 -7.29
N ASP A 92 -14.51 -7.97 -6.10
CA ASP A 92 -13.92 -9.27 -5.75
C ASP A 92 -12.87 -9.80 -6.77
N GLY A 93 -12.17 -8.89 -7.44
CA GLY A 93 -11.17 -9.20 -8.45
C GLY A 93 -11.68 -9.34 -9.88
N ASP A 94 -12.97 -9.10 -10.13
CA ASP A 94 -13.51 -9.00 -11.49
C ASP A 94 -12.98 -7.73 -12.18
N VAL A 95 -11.97 -7.92 -13.03
CA VAL A 95 -11.30 -6.85 -13.77
C VAL A 95 -12.26 -6.19 -14.77
N ALA A 96 -13.17 -6.95 -15.38
CA ALA A 96 -14.11 -6.41 -16.35
C ALA A 96 -15.13 -5.49 -15.67
N ALA A 97 -15.73 -5.95 -14.56
CA ALA A 97 -16.64 -5.15 -13.75
C ALA A 97 -15.95 -3.89 -13.20
N ALA A 98 -14.70 -4.01 -12.73
CA ALA A 98 -13.93 -2.86 -12.26
C ALA A 98 -13.65 -1.85 -13.40
N ARG A 99 -13.34 -2.34 -14.61
CA ARG A 99 -13.10 -1.49 -15.79
C ARG A 99 -14.36 -0.75 -16.20
N ASP A 100 -15.49 -1.44 -16.22
CA ASP A 100 -16.78 -0.83 -16.53
C ASP A 100 -17.15 0.27 -15.52
N ALA A 101 -16.90 0.04 -14.23
CA ALA A 101 -17.13 1.02 -13.17
C ALA A 101 -16.25 2.28 -13.31
N LEU A 102 -15.05 2.16 -13.87
CA LEU A 102 -14.11 3.27 -14.08
C LEU A 102 -14.09 3.82 -15.50
N ARG A 103 -14.89 3.26 -16.42
CA ARG A 103 -14.90 3.61 -17.85
C ARG A 103 -15.11 5.10 -18.11
N ARG A 104 -15.85 5.78 -17.23
CA ARG A 104 -16.17 7.21 -17.33
C ARG A 104 -15.31 8.11 -16.44
N ASP A 105 -14.33 7.57 -15.71
CA ASP A 105 -13.43 8.36 -14.86
C ASP A 105 -12.22 8.83 -15.68
N PRO A 106 -12.14 10.12 -16.08
CA PRO A 106 -11.04 10.63 -16.90
C PRO A 106 -9.70 10.69 -16.15
N SER A 107 -9.70 10.51 -14.82
CA SER A 107 -8.46 10.48 -14.03
C SER A 107 -7.74 9.13 -14.06
N VAL A 108 -8.36 8.10 -14.67
CA VAL A 108 -7.81 6.75 -14.74
C VAL A 108 -7.37 6.42 -16.17
N SER A 109 -6.06 6.19 -16.36
CA SER A 109 -5.48 5.64 -17.59
C SER A 109 -5.09 4.18 -17.41
N GLU A 110 -4.80 3.50 -18.52
CA GLU A 110 -4.31 2.11 -18.54
C GLU A 110 -3.05 1.89 -17.68
N ALA A 111 -2.16 2.88 -17.61
CA ALA A 111 -0.95 2.79 -16.80
C ALA A 111 -1.25 2.56 -15.30
N HIS A 112 -2.36 3.12 -14.78
CA HIS A 112 -2.73 2.97 -13.38
C HIS A 112 -3.23 1.56 -13.04
N TRP A 113 -3.73 0.82 -14.03
CA TRP A 113 -4.21 -0.55 -13.84
C TRP A 113 -3.09 -1.51 -13.49
N ARG A 114 -1.92 -1.36 -14.14
CA ARG A 114 -0.77 -2.23 -13.91
C ARG A 114 -0.32 -2.20 -12.45
N SER A 115 -0.07 -1.00 -11.91
CA SER A 115 0.36 -0.85 -10.51
C SER A 115 -0.70 -1.35 -9.52
N ALA A 116 -1.99 -1.09 -9.79
CA ALA A 116 -3.07 -1.53 -8.94
C ALA A 116 -3.24 -3.07 -8.94
N LEU A 117 -3.10 -3.71 -10.10
CA LEU A 117 -3.15 -5.17 -10.25
C LEU A 117 -1.96 -5.84 -9.55
N GLU A 118 -0.74 -5.31 -9.69
CA GLU A 118 0.43 -5.80 -8.95
C GLU A 118 0.19 -5.78 -7.44
N VAL A 119 -0.44 -4.73 -6.90
CA VAL A 119 -0.81 -4.68 -5.49
C VAL A 119 -1.93 -5.66 -5.17
N PHE A 120 -2.96 -5.74 -6.01
CA PHE A 120 -4.11 -6.61 -5.79
C PHE A 120 -3.77 -8.10 -5.80
N GLN A 121 -2.72 -8.53 -6.52
CA GLN A 121 -2.23 -9.92 -6.48
C GLN A 121 -1.86 -10.41 -5.08
N HIS A 122 -1.53 -9.48 -4.17
CA HIS A 122 -1.24 -9.80 -2.78
C HIS A 122 -2.49 -9.76 -1.87
N HIS A 123 -3.66 -9.36 -2.39
CA HIS A 123 -4.89 -9.26 -1.61
C HIS A 123 -5.51 -10.65 -1.40
N LYS A 124 -6.11 -10.89 -0.23
CA LYS A 124 -6.73 -12.18 0.13
C LYS A 124 -7.82 -12.67 -0.84
N SER A 125 -8.49 -11.75 -1.55
CA SER A 125 -9.53 -12.09 -2.53
C SER A 125 -8.95 -12.43 -3.92
N TYR A 126 -7.64 -12.27 -4.15
CA TYR A 126 -7.03 -12.63 -5.42
C TYR A 126 -7.10 -14.15 -5.60
N ARG A 127 -7.69 -14.59 -6.72
CA ARG A 127 -7.91 -16.01 -7.03
C ARG A 127 -6.87 -16.62 -7.97
N GLY A 128 -5.86 -15.86 -8.39
CA GLY A 128 -4.94 -16.27 -9.45
C GLY A 128 -5.60 -16.11 -10.81
N GLY A 129 -4.99 -15.34 -11.71
CA GLY A 129 -5.28 -15.50 -13.14
C GLY A 129 -4.87 -16.91 -13.54
N ALA A 130 -5.80 -17.65 -14.13
CA ALA A 130 -5.53 -18.93 -14.77
C ALA A 130 -4.53 -18.78 -15.93
#